data_AF-A0A2W5YGW8-F1
#
_entry.id   AF-A0A2W5YGW8-F1
#
_cell.length_a   1.000
_cell.length_b   1.000
_cell.length_c   1.000
_cell.angle_alpha   90.00
_cell.angle_beta   90.00
_cell.angle_gamma   90.00
#
_symmetry.space_group_name_H-M   'P 1'
#
loop_
_entity.id
_entity.type
_entity.pdbx_description
1 polymer ?
#
loop_
_entity_poly.entity_id
_entity_poly.type
_entity_poly.pdbx_seq_one_letter_code
_entity_poly.pdbx_strand_id
1 'polypeptide(L)' 'MPAKSKKQQMAAGAALAAKRGKKSKSSLRGASKHMVKSMSKKELEKMASTKRKNLPKRASISKKSKSKK' A
#
# COMPACT_ATOMS: atom_id res chain seq x y z
N MET A 1 0.36 10.05 7.37
CA MET A 1 -0.69 9.06 7.66
C MET A 1 -0.06 7.66 7.75
N PRO A 2 -0.37 6.86 8.78
CA PRO A 2 0.08 5.46 8.90
C PRO A 2 -0.76 4.49 8.05
N ALA A 3 -0.24 3.31 7.73
CA ALA A 3 -1.01 2.29 7.00
C ALA A 3 -2.14 1.70 7.87
N LYS A 4 -3.33 1.47 7.27
CA LYS A 4 -4.50 0.91 7.97
C LYS A 4 -4.61 -0.62 7.85
N SER A 5 -3.83 -1.24 6.97
CA SER A 5 -3.81 -2.70 6.80
C SER A 5 -2.43 -3.24 6.42
N LYS A 6 -2.19 -4.52 6.72
CA LYS A 6 -0.95 -5.25 6.36
C LYS A 6 -0.68 -5.16 4.86
N LYS A 7 -1.71 -5.29 4.03
CA LYS A 7 -1.59 -5.14 2.57
C LYS A 7 -1.14 -3.74 2.13
N GLN A 8 -1.68 -2.69 2.75
CA GLN A 8 -1.28 -1.32 2.44
C GLN A 8 0.16 -1.04 2.87
N GLN A 9 0.60 -1.54 4.04
CA GLN A 9 1.98 -1.41 4.50
C GLN A 9 2.96 -2.10 3.53
N MET A 10 2.63 -3.32 3.07
CA MET A 10 3.41 -4.04 2.06
C MET A 10 3.45 -3.31 0.71
N ALA A 11 2.30 -2.80 0.26
CA ALA A 11 2.21 -2.02 -0.97
C ALA A 11 3.02 -0.72 -0.89
N ALA A 12 3.00 -0.03 0.26
CA ALA A 12 3.80 1.15 0.53
C ALA A 12 5.31 0.83 0.49
N GLY A 13 5.73 -0.29 1.07
CA GLY A 13 7.13 -0.73 1.03
C GLY A 13 7.62 -1.02 -0.39
N ALA A 14 6.82 -1.76 -1.17
CA ALA A 14 7.13 -2.03 -2.58
C ALA A 14 7.18 -0.74 -3.42
N ALA A 15 6.24 0.18 -3.16
CA ALA A 15 6.19 1.47 -3.82
C ALA A 15 7.40 2.35 -3.47
N LEU A 16 7.80 2.37 -2.19
CA LEU A 16 8.97 3.11 -1.72
C LEU A 16 10.26 2.58 -2.36
N ALA A 17 10.41 1.26 -2.46
CA ALA A 17 11.54 0.62 -3.13
C ALA A 17 11.63 1.05 -4.59
N ALA A 18 10.50 1.08 -5.31
CA ALA A 18 10.47 1.53 -6.69
C ALA A 18 10.73 3.04 -6.85
N LYS A 19 10.27 3.85 -5.90
CA LYS A 19 10.56 5.30 -5.88
C LYS A 19 12.02 5.62 -5.56
N ARG A 20 12.71 4.71 -4.85
CA ARG A 20 14.16 4.74 -4.58
C ARG A 20 15.01 4.11 -5.70
N GLY A 21 14.40 3.63 -6.78
CA GLY A 21 15.12 2.97 -7.89
C GLY A 21 15.56 1.53 -7.61
N LYS A 22 15.26 0.96 -6.43
CA LYS A 22 15.63 -0.43 -6.07
C LYS A 22 14.74 -1.49 -6.72
N LYS A 23 13.61 -1.08 -7.31
CA LYS A 23 12.65 -1.99 -7.95
C LYS A 23 12.01 -1.30 -9.16
N SER A 24 11.71 -2.03 -10.23
CA SER A 24 11.09 -1.44 -11.40
C SER A 24 9.64 -1.04 -11.12
N LYS A 25 9.22 0.16 -11.56
CA LYS A 25 7.82 0.62 -11.46
C LYS A 25 6.86 -0.28 -12.24
N SER A 26 7.36 -0.93 -13.30
CA SER A 26 6.62 -1.90 -14.12
C SER A 26 6.29 -3.19 -13.38
N SER A 27 7.14 -3.63 -12.43
CA SER A 27 6.88 -4.82 -11.60
C SER A 27 5.79 -4.62 -10.53
N LEU A 28 5.34 -3.38 -10.30
CA LEU A 28 4.31 -3.08 -9.31
C LEU A 28 2.91 -3.40 -9.85
N ARG A 29 2.06 -3.95 -8.98
CA ARG A 29 0.68 -4.33 -9.32
C ARG A 29 -0.32 -3.80 -8.29
N GLY A 30 -1.52 -3.44 -8.76
CA GLY A 30 -2.61 -2.95 -7.92
C GLY A 30 -2.21 -1.70 -7.11
N ALA A 31 -2.43 -1.76 -5.79
CA ALA A 31 -2.24 -0.63 -4.88
C ALA A 31 -0.81 -0.04 -4.93
N SER A 32 0.25 -0.86 -5.03
CA SER A 32 1.63 -0.35 -5.03
C SER A 32 1.94 0.51 -6.25
N LYS A 33 1.36 0.18 -7.41
CA LYS A 33 1.50 0.97 -8.64
C LYS A 33 0.83 2.33 -8.51
N HIS A 34 -0.36 2.37 -7.93
CA HIS A 34 -1.08 3.63 -7.67
C HIS A 34 -0.35 4.48 -6.61
N MET A 35 0.11 3.85 -5.53
CA MET A 35 0.85 4.51 -4.46
C MET A 35 2.16 5.15 -4.93
N VAL A 36 2.92 4.50 -5.83
CA VAL A 36 4.12 5.13 -6.44
C VAL A 36 3.80 6.42 -7.17
N LYS A 37 2.70 6.42 -7.92
CA LYS A 37 2.30 7.53 -8.78
C LYS A 37 1.73 8.69 -7.98
N SER A 38 0.86 8.39 -7.01
CA SER A 38 0.08 9.42 -6.31
C SER A 38 0.65 9.86 -4.96
N MET A 39 1.58 9.12 -4.35
CA MET A 39 2.12 9.47 -3.02
C MET A 39 3.59 9.84 -3.07
N SER A 40 4.02 10.76 -2.21
CA SER A 40 5.42 11.18 -2.07
C SER A 40 6.29 10.10 -1.39
N LYS A 41 7.62 10.20 -1.55
CA LYS A 41 8.59 9.28 -0.91
C LYS A 41 8.40 9.26 0.62
N LYS A 42 8.20 10.43 1.24
CA LYS A 42 8.02 10.58 2.69
C LYS A 42 6.73 9.93 3.18
N GLU A 43 5.65 10.02 2.42
CA GLU A 43 4.39 9.37 2.80
C GLU A 43 4.46 7.85 2.69
N LEU A 44 5.05 7.34 1.60
CA LEU A 44 5.29 5.90 1.45
C LEU A 44 6.16 5.33 2.57
N GLU A 45 7.15 6.10 3.03
CA GLU A 45 8.01 5.75 4.16
C GLU A 45 7.24 5.68 5.48
N LYS A 46 6.40 6.68 5.77
CA LYS A 46 5.53 6.67 6.95
C LYS A 46 4.53 5.50 6.95
N MET A 47 4.02 5.12 5.78
CA MET A 47 3.14 3.96 5.63
C MET A 47 3.89 2.63 5.70
N ALA A 48 5.12 2.58 5.21
CA ALA A 48 5.95 1.38 5.25
C ALA A 48 6.53 1.12 6.65
N SER A 49 6.78 2.16 7.45
CA SER A 49 7.32 2.04 8.81
C SER A 49 6.30 1.58 9.85
N THR A 50 5.01 1.51 9.49
CA THR A 50 3.96 1.12 10.43
C THR A 50 4.11 -0.35 10.84
N LYS A 51 4.05 -0.66 12.15
CA LYS A 51 4.28 -2.01 12.70
C LYS A 51 3.26 -3.03 12.18
N ARG A 52 3.69 -3.95 11.30
CA ARG A 52 2.82 -4.95 10.65
C ARG A 52 2.02 -5.83 11.61
N LYS A 53 2.53 -6.14 12.81
CA LYS A 53 1.91 -7.12 13.74
C LYS A 53 0.47 -6.75 14.13
N ASN A 54 0.22 -5.47 14.43
CA ASN A 54 -1.05 -4.99 14.98
C ASN A 54 -2.08 -4.58 13.90
N LEU A 55 -1.75 -4.74 12.61
CA LEU A 55 -2.65 -4.35 11.52
C LEU A 55 -3.54 -5.52 11.08
N PRO A 56 -4.79 -5.26 10.67
CA PRO A 56 -5.63 -6.26 10.03
C PRO A 56 -5.06 -6.63 8.65
N LYS A 57 -5.38 -7.84 8.15
CA LYS A 57 -4.87 -8.33 6.85
C LYS A 57 -5.34 -7.46 5.68
N ARG A 58 -6.58 -6.99 5.72
CA ARG A 58 -7.18 -6.08 4.75
C ARG A 58 -7.76 -4.90 5.54
N ALA A 59 -7.83 -3.72 4.93
CA ALA A 59 -8.64 -2.65 5.50
C ALA A 59 -10.08 -3.19 5.54
N SER A 60 -10.76 -3.03 6.66
CA SER A 60 -12.16 -3.42 6.82
C SER A 60 -13.00 -2.63 5.82
N ILE A 61 -13.23 -3.22 4.65
CA ILE A 61 -14.28 -2.79 3.73
C ILE A 61 -15.52 -3.43 4.32
N SER A 62 -16.42 -2.64 4.90
CA SER A 62 -17.75 -3.12 5.25
C SER A 62 -18.35 -3.76 3.99
N LYS A 63 -18.94 -4.95 4.12
CA LYS A 63 -19.55 -5.71 3.03
C LYS A 63 -20.74 -4.93 2.43
N LYS A 64 -20.51 -3.91 1.59
CA LYS A 64 -21.59 -3.21 0.88
C LYS A 64 -21.25 -3.03 -0.60
N SER A 65 -21.13 -4.16 -1.30
CA SER A 65 -21.29 -4.26 -2.76
C SER A 65 -21.08 -5.71 -3.25
N LYS A 66 -21.88 -6.64 -2.73
CA LYS A 66 -22.28 -7.83 -3.50
C LYS A 66 -23.78 -7.66 -3.78
N SER A 67 -24.11 -6.80 -4.73
CA SER A 67 -25.39 -6.84 -5.43
C SER A 67 -25.20 -6.14 -6.76
N LYS A 68 -25.01 -6.96 -7.79
CA LYS A 68 -25.39 -6.73 -9.18
C LYS A 68 -25.04 -8.02 -9.91
N LYS A 69 -25.94 -8.98 -9.83
CA LYS A 69 -26.21 -9.91 -10.91
C LYS A 69 -27.72 -9.95 -11.07
#